data_AF-A0A0E2B8B2-F1
#
_entry.id   AF-A0A0E2B8B2-F1
#
_cell.length_a   1.000
_cell.length_b   1.000
_cell.length_c   1.000
_cell.angle_alpha   90.00
_cell.angle_beta   90.00
_cell.angle_gamma   90.00
#
_symmetry.space_group_name_H-M   'P 1'
#
loop_
_entity.id
_entity.type
_entity.pdbx_description
1 polymer ?
#
loop_
_entity_poly.entity_id
_entity_poly.type
_entity_poly.pdbx_seq_one_letter_code
_entity_poly.pdbx_strand_id
1 'polypeptide(L)'
;MREGIDEGLLDRVIHYILSEDENELYRIRIKKLAMEWKIPVESLLLLFLHGCRQGLFTLSWDVICPHCRGVRSELFNLGDIPTQDSCDVCGIDFESTKVNSIEVTFHVHPSIREVQKRFFCAAEPSTKTHIRFQRTIQPGGEYITNLLLTEGVYRLRIAGEKKYNLLELQPSSTESIRWTVDQAAEELTAKPMPTVQIFNAENSPRTFIIEERKEDAIGLRPVELFNFQDFRDLFSEQAIASDLQLDIGVQTILFTDIVGSTRFYLTEGDNGAFKEVREHFVQVFRIIKEHKGAVVKTIGDSVMASFSSPLDSLLASIELQKVFQVTPENRIQIRISIHSGQCLAVNLNSNIDYFGNTVNYASKLQAITDAGEIAFSEAIFRDEEIRNHLKTSGMKVKKVPFKLPWSQAEDSAYKLVQEVSKN
;
A
#
# COMPACT_ATOMS: atom_id res chain seq x y z
N MET A 1 4.78 -15.31 -24.18
CA MET A 1 3.80 -14.50 -23.42
C MET A 1 2.43 -15.07 -23.73
N ARG A 2 1.71 -15.62 -22.75
CA ARG A 2 0.48 -16.41 -23.01
C ARG A 2 -0.68 -16.18 -22.05
N GLU A 3 -0.65 -15.15 -21.21
CA GLU A 3 -1.77 -14.80 -20.32
C GLU A 3 -1.89 -13.27 -20.22
N GLY A 4 -2.97 -12.69 -20.78
CA GLY A 4 -3.47 -11.35 -20.41
C GLY A 4 -2.70 -10.10 -20.86
N ILE A 5 -1.52 -10.21 -21.49
CA ILE A 5 -0.77 -9.03 -21.97
C ILE A 5 -1.23 -8.63 -23.38
N ASP A 6 -1.70 -7.39 -23.52
CA ASP A 6 -2.11 -6.79 -24.80
C ASP A 6 -0.91 -6.61 -25.75
N GLU A 7 -1.03 -7.07 -27.01
CA GLU A 7 0.04 -6.99 -28.00
C GLU A 7 0.40 -5.53 -28.35
N GLY A 8 -0.59 -4.63 -28.40
CA GLY A 8 -0.35 -3.21 -28.65
C GLY A 8 0.43 -2.53 -27.52
N LEU A 9 0.16 -2.93 -26.27
CA LEU A 9 0.93 -2.49 -25.11
C LEU A 9 2.38 -2.99 -25.17
N LEU A 10 2.60 -4.23 -25.59
CA LEU A 10 3.94 -4.78 -25.77
C LEU A 10 4.75 -3.97 -26.80
N ASP A 11 4.18 -3.72 -27.97
CA ASP A 11 4.84 -2.93 -29.02
C ASP A 11 5.17 -1.51 -28.53
N ARG A 12 4.27 -0.91 -27.74
CA ARG A 12 4.49 0.40 -27.13
C ARG A 12 5.65 0.39 -26.13
N VAL A 13 5.75 -0.64 -25.28
CA VAL A 13 6.87 -0.81 -24.34
C VAL A 13 8.19 -1.03 -25.08
N ILE A 14 8.20 -1.81 -26.15
CA ILE A 14 9.39 -2.00 -26.98
C ILE A 14 9.84 -0.66 -27.57
N HIS A 15 8.92 0.12 -28.14
CA HIS A 15 9.25 1.44 -28.67
C HIS A 15 9.81 2.36 -27.58
N TYR A 16 9.17 2.41 -26.41
CA TYR A 16 9.63 3.18 -25.25
C TYR A 16 11.07 2.83 -24.85
N ILE A 17 11.40 1.55 -24.71
CA ILE A 17 12.77 1.10 -24.37
C ILE A 17 13.79 1.56 -25.42
N LEU A 18 13.41 1.60 -26.70
CA LEU A 18 14.32 1.92 -27.80
C LEU A 18 14.49 3.43 -28.02
N SER A 19 13.45 4.24 -27.77
CA SER A 19 13.44 5.66 -28.15
C SER A 19 13.55 6.64 -26.99
N GLU A 20 13.18 6.23 -25.77
CA GLU A 20 13.11 7.16 -24.64
C GLU A 20 14.50 7.58 -24.14
N ASP A 21 14.55 8.73 -23.46
CA ASP A 21 15.76 9.26 -22.85
C ASP A 21 16.26 8.44 -21.65
N GLU A 22 17.56 8.56 -21.39
CA GLU A 22 18.23 7.77 -20.34
C GLU A 22 17.71 8.05 -18.94
N ASN A 23 17.20 9.25 -18.64
CA ASN A 23 16.75 9.55 -17.27
C ASN A 23 15.42 8.87 -16.97
N GLU A 24 14.51 8.84 -17.94
CA GLU A 24 13.23 8.15 -17.82
C GLU A 24 13.42 6.62 -17.78
N LEU A 25 14.35 6.08 -18.58
CA LEU A 25 14.65 4.64 -18.58
C LEU A 25 15.50 4.17 -17.39
N TYR A 26 16.28 5.05 -16.79
CA TYR A 26 17.06 4.73 -15.59
C TYR A 26 16.14 4.53 -14.38
N ARG A 27 15.00 5.22 -14.31
CA ARG A 27 14.06 5.09 -13.20
C ARG A 27 12.63 5.07 -13.71
N ILE A 28 12.18 3.89 -14.14
CA ILE A 28 10.83 3.72 -14.69
C ILE A 28 9.83 3.64 -13.53
N ARG A 29 9.08 4.73 -13.34
CA ARG A 29 8.00 4.81 -12.35
C ARG A 29 6.69 4.39 -13.00
N ILE A 30 6.27 3.14 -12.79
CA ILE A 30 5.12 2.55 -13.52
C ILE A 30 3.83 3.35 -13.41
N LYS A 31 3.51 3.90 -12.23
CA LYS A 31 2.29 4.71 -12.05
C LYS A 31 2.34 6.04 -12.81
N LYS A 32 3.52 6.67 -12.90
CA LYS A 32 3.74 7.85 -13.77
C LYS A 32 3.52 7.46 -15.24
N LEU A 33 4.16 6.38 -15.68
CA LEU A 33 4.07 5.90 -17.07
C LEU A 33 2.63 5.55 -17.45
N ALA A 34 1.91 4.84 -16.57
CA ALA A 34 0.50 4.50 -16.73
C ALA A 34 -0.39 5.73 -16.89
N MET A 35 -0.17 6.75 -16.06
CA MET A 35 -0.90 8.02 -16.13
C MET A 35 -0.64 8.75 -17.46
N GLU A 36 0.62 8.85 -17.89
CA GLU A 36 1.01 9.49 -19.15
C GLU A 36 0.46 8.74 -20.36
N TRP A 37 0.45 7.42 -20.28
CA TRP A 37 0.00 6.55 -21.37
C TRP A 37 -1.51 6.33 -21.40
N LYS A 38 -2.21 6.71 -20.32
CA LYS A 38 -3.63 6.50 -20.07
C LYS A 38 -4.02 5.01 -20.12
N ILE A 39 -3.19 4.18 -19.49
CA ILE A 39 -3.35 2.73 -19.41
C ILE A 39 -3.52 2.34 -17.93
N PRO A 40 -4.33 1.31 -17.60
CA PRO A 40 -4.40 0.81 -16.23
C PRO A 40 -3.01 0.44 -15.69
N VAL A 41 -2.75 0.81 -14.44
CA VAL A 41 -1.46 0.54 -13.77
C VAL A 41 -1.21 -0.96 -13.74
N GLU A 42 -2.24 -1.75 -13.49
CA GLU A 42 -2.21 -3.21 -13.36
C GLU A 42 -1.73 -3.87 -14.66
N SER A 43 -2.15 -3.36 -15.82
CA SER A 43 -1.75 -3.88 -17.13
C SER A 43 -0.27 -3.66 -17.40
N LEU A 44 0.24 -2.46 -17.10
CA LEU A 44 1.67 -2.16 -17.23
C LEU A 44 2.49 -2.91 -16.19
N LEU A 45 2.03 -2.96 -14.94
CA LEU A 45 2.72 -3.67 -13.86
C LEU A 45 2.86 -5.16 -14.19
N LEU A 46 1.80 -5.81 -14.67
CA LEU A 46 1.83 -7.21 -15.11
C LEU A 46 2.90 -7.43 -16.19
N LEU A 47 2.92 -6.59 -17.23
CA LEU A 47 3.89 -6.68 -18.31
C LEU A 47 5.32 -6.55 -17.79
N PHE A 48 5.60 -5.52 -16.97
CA PHE A 48 6.94 -5.29 -16.43
C PHE A 48 7.41 -6.40 -15.49
N LEU A 49 6.52 -6.95 -14.66
CA LEU A 49 6.83 -8.09 -13.79
C LEU A 49 7.17 -9.35 -14.59
N HIS A 50 6.42 -9.66 -15.64
CA HIS A 50 6.80 -10.72 -16.57
C HIS A 50 8.12 -10.41 -17.30
N GLY A 51 8.31 -9.17 -17.72
CA GLY A 51 9.54 -8.72 -18.35
C GLY A 51 10.77 -8.90 -17.44
N CYS A 52 10.64 -8.64 -16.13
CA CYS A 52 11.66 -8.96 -15.14
C CYS A 52 12.01 -10.46 -15.14
N ARG A 53 11.01 -11.35 -15.15
CA ARG A 53 11.25 -12.81 -15.21
C ARG A 53 11.88 -13.27 -16.52
N GLN A 54 11.70 -12.51 -17.60
CA GLN A 54 12.33 -12.76 -18.90
C GLN A 54 13.68 -12.03 -19.07
N GLY A 55 14.16 -11.32 -18.06
CA GLY A 55 15.43 -10.58 -18.12
C GLY A 55 15.38 -9.31 -18.98
N LEU A 56 14.20 -8.77 -19.27
CA LEU A 56 14.04 -7.48 -19.96
C LEU A 56 14.23 -6.29 -19.02
N PHE A 57 13.78 -6.47 -17.77
CA PHE A 57 13.83 -5.44 -16.74
C PHE A 57 14.46 -5.98 -15.46
N THR A 58 14.89 -5.08 -14.60
CA THR A 58 15.10 -5.35 -13.17
C THR A 58 14.14 -4.51 -12.35
N LEU A 59 13.87 -4.96 -11.13
CA LEU A 59 13.07 -4.25 -10.15
C LEU A 59 13.99 -3.83 -8.99
N SER A 60 13.90 -2.58 -8.56
CA SER A 60 14.60 -2.07 -7.38
C SER A 60 13.64 -1.60 -6.30
N TRP A 61 14.11 -1.72 -5.06
CA TRP A 61 13.53 -1.20 -3.84
C TRP A 61 14.33 0.03 -3.41
N ASP A 62 13.78 1.20 -3.67
CA ASP A 62 14.49 2.45 -3.47
C ASP A 62 14.11 3.08 -2.14
N VAL A 63 15.10 3.28 -1.28
CA VAL A 63 14.92 3.99 -0.02
C VAL A 63 14.84 5.48 -0.33
N ILE A 64 13.69 6.08 -0.04
CA ILE A 64 13.36 7.47 -0.32
C ILE A 64 13.53 8.29 0.95
N CYS A 65 14.30 9.37 0.86
CA CYS A 65 14.41 10.31 1.98
C CYS A 65 13.05 10.96 2.25
N PRO A 66 12.55 10.95 3.51
CA PRO A 66 11.25 11.55 3.85
C PRO A 66 11.24 13.08 3.70
N HIS A 67 12.41 13.71 3.56
CA HIS A 67 12.59 15.16 3.39
C HIS A 67 12.65 15.57 1.92
N CYS A 68 13.74 15.23 1.24
CA CYS A 68 13.93 15.64 -0.15
C CYS A 68 13.28 14.73 -1.18
N ARG A 69 12.70 13.57 -0.79
CA ARG A 69 12.20 12.53 -1.70
C ARG A 69 13.23 11.96 -2.67
N GLY A 70 14.51 12.25 -2.46
CA GLY A 70 15.58 11.69 -3.26
C GLY A 70 15.87 10.24 -2.86
N VAL A 71 16.14 9.40 -3.85
CA VAL A 71 16.64 8.03 -3.66
C VAL A 71 17.98 8.07 -2.92
N ARG A 72 18.09 7.33 -1.81
CA ARG A 72 19.31 7.22 -0.99
C ARG A 72 20.03 5.91 -1.30
N SER A 73 19.28 4.82 -1.25
CA SER A 73 19.74 3.47 -1.53
C SER A 73 18.86 2.85 -2.61
N GLU A 74 19.49 2.17 -3.57
CA GLU A 74 18.83 1.41 -4.64
C GLU A 74 19.21 -0.06 -4.44
N LEU A 75 18.23 -0.91 -4.16
CA LEU A 75 18.46 -2.30 -3.72
C LEU A 75 17.67 -3.26 -4.59
N PHE A 76 18.26 -4.38 -5.01
CA PHE A 76 17.60 -5.35 -5.89
C PHE A 76 16.89 -6.49 -5.15
N ASN A 77 17.22 -6.69 -3.87
CA ASN A 77 16.51 -7.62 -3.00
C ASN A 77 15.85 -6.84 -1.87
N LEU A 78 14.61 -7.20 -1.55
CA LEU A 78 13.89 -6.61 -0.44
C LEU A 78 14.64 -6.85 0.88
N GLY A 79 15.29 -8.00 1.02
CA GLY A 79 16.07 -8.38 2.20
C GLY A 79 17.28 -7.49 2.51
N ASP A 80 17.77 -6.74 1.53
CA ASP A 80 18.95 -5.90 1.66
C ASP A 80 18.61 -4.50 2.21
N ILE A 81 17.32 -4.23 2.48
CA ILE A 81 16.87 -2.93 2.99
C ILE A 81 17.39 -2.71 4.41
N PRO A 82 18.19 -1.64 4.64
CA PRO A 82 18.67 -1.34 5.97
C PRO A 82 17.51 -0.82 6.84
N THR A 83 17.54 -1.10 8.14
CA THR A 83 16.51 -0.61 9.07
C THR A 83 16.57 0.92 9.24
N GLN A 84 17.74 1.51 9.05
CA GLN A 84 17.98 2.95 9.07
C GLN A 84 18.82 3.38 7.87
N ASP A 85 18.56 4.58 7.37
CA ASP A 85 19.34 5.21 6.30
C ASP A 85 19.55 6.70 6.62
N SER A 86 20.43 7.35 5.88
CA SER A 86 20.82 8.75 6.07
C SER A 86 20.72 9.54 4.76
N CYS A 87 20.55 10.85 4.87
CA CYS A 87 20.49 11.74 3.72
C CYS A 87 21.46 12.91 3.88
N ASP A 88 22.59 12.85 3.18
CA ASP A 88 23.60 13.93 3.18
C ASP A 88 23.05 15.29 2.76
N VAL A 89 22.10 15.30 1.81
CA VAL A 89 21.48 16.53 1.30
C VAL A 89 20.61 17.20 2.36
N CYS A 90 19.97 16.41 3.22
CA CYS A 90 19.05 16.92 4.24
C CYS A 90 19.65 16.95 5.65
N GLY A 91 20.77 16.26 5.88
CA GLY A 91 21.42 16.11 7.18
C GLY A 91 20.58 15.34 8.19
N ILE A 92 19.86 14.29 7.76
CA ILE A 92 18.98 13.51 8.64
C ILE A 92 19.25 12.00 8.55
N ASP A 93 19.04 11.32 9.66
CA ASP A 93 18.86 9.86 9.71
C ASP A 93 17.39 9.52 9.93
N PHE A 94 16.91 8.47 9.26
CA PHE A 94 15.52 8.04 9.29
C PHE A 94 15.38 6.52 9.22
N GLU A 95 14.23 6.01 9.68
CA GLU A 95 13.87 4.59 9.56
C GLU A 95 13.36 4.30 8.15
N SER A 96 13.94 3.31 7.47
CA SER A 96 13.60 2.98 6.08
C SER A 96 12.42 2.02 5.96
N THR A 97 12.01 1.40 7.07
CA THR A 97 10.93 0.40 7.10
C THR A 97 9.54 1.00 7.37
N LYS A 98 9.45 2.32 7.54
CA LYS A 98 8.19 3.05 7.70
C LYS A 98 7.44 3.21 6.39
N VAL A 99 6.12 3.31 6.47
CA VAL A 99 5.23 3.60 5.33
C VAL A 99 5.77 4.78 4.51
N ASN A 100 5.72 4.66 3.18
CA ASN A 100 6.19 5.65 2.19
C ASN A 100 7.71 5.91 2.15
N SER A 101 8.52 5.16 2.90
CA SER A 101 9.99 5.29 2.85
C SER A 101 10.63 4.47 1.73
N ILE A 102 9.86 3.58 1.09
CA ILE A 102 10.32 2.74 -0.01
C ILE A 102 9.44 3.01 -1.23
N GLU A 103 10.09 3.11 -2.39
CA GLU A 103 9.46 3.11 -3.70
C GLU A 103 9.97 1.94 -4.52
N VAL A 104 9.08 1.29 -5.25
CA VAL A 104 9.43 0.26 -6.23
C VAL A 104 9.59 0.90 -7.60
N THR A 105 10.73 0.70 -8.25
CA THR A 105 10.92 1.13 -9.63
C THR A 105 11.48 0.02 -10.51
N PHE A 106 11.35 0.22 -11.82
CA PHE A 106 11.85 -0.71 -12.82
C PHE A 106 12.97 -0.05 -13.62
N HIS A 107 13.88 -0.89 -14.10
CA HIS A 107 15.04 -0.49 -14.88
C HIS A 107 15.14 -1.38 -16.09
N VAL A 108 15.60 -0.86 -17.22
CA VAL A 108 15.94 -1.70 -18.37
C VAL A 108 17.16 -2.55 -18.00
N HIS A 109 17.09 -3.86 -18.24
CA HIS A 109 18.23 -4.73 -17.94
C HIS A 109 19.42 -4.37 -18.88
N PRO A 110 20.67 -4.31 -18.38
CA PRO A 110 21.82 -3.87 -19.18
C PRO A 110 22.08 -4.69 -20.45
N SER A 111 21.63 -5.96 -20.48
CA SER A 111 21.72 -6.79 -21.71
C SER A 111 20.78 -6.35 -22.83
N ILE A 112 19.78 -5.53 -22.54
CA ILE A 112 18.83 -4.98 -23.51
C ILE A 112 19.30 -3.61 -23.98
N ARG A 113 19.60 -2.72 -23.04
CA ARG A 113 20.12 -1.38 -23.30
C ARG A 113 20.92 -0.93 -22.09
N GLU A 114 22.17 -0.52 -22.32
CA GLU A 114 22.96 0.12 -21.28
C GLU A 114 22.45 1.56 -21.08
N VAL A 115 21.85 1.82 -19.91
CA VAL A 115 21.30 3.13 -19.54
C VAL A 115 22.25 3.78 -18.55
N GLN A 116 22.83 4.93 -18.93
CA GLN A 116 23.78 5.63 -18.06
C GLN A 116 23.07 6.41 -16.96
N LYS A 117 23.52 6.22 -15.72
CA LYS A 117 23.10 7.04 -14.59
C LYS A 117 23.69 8.45 -14.73
N ARG A 118 22.85 9.42 -15.10
CA ARG A 118 23.26 10.83 -15.16
C ARG A 118 23.00 11.49 -13.81
N PHE A 119 24.07 11.90 -13.15
CA PHE A 119 23.98 12.73 -11.96
C PHE A 119 23.79 14.19 -12.37
N PHE A 120 22.65 14.77 -12.02
CA PHE A 120 22.49 16.22 -12.09
C PHE A 120 23.00 16.84 -10.79
N CYS A 121 23.49 18.08 -10.88
CA CYS A 121 23.97 18.83 -9.72
C CYS A 121 22.91 18.87 -8.59
N ALA A 122 23.35 18.99 -7.33
CA ALA A 122 22.63 18.88 -6.05
C ALA A 122 21.26 19.62 -5.90
N ALA A 123 20.84 20.34 -6.94
CA ALA A 123 19.61 21.09 -7.06
C ALA A 123 18.51 20.41 -7.91
N GLU A 124 18.65 19.16 -8.37
CA GLU A 124 17.66 18.39 -9.18
C GLU A 124 16.22 18.94 -9.10
N PRO A 125 15.82 19.83 -10.02
CA PRO A 125 14.54 20.52 -9.91
C PRO A 125 13.36 19.55 -10.06
N SER A 126 13.57 18.45 -10.77
CA SER A 126 12.61 17.36 -10.98
C SER A 126 12.28 16.62 -9.68
N THR A 127 13.25 16.42 -8.77
CA THR A 127 13.04 15.73 -7.48
C THR A 127 12.66 16.69 -6.35
N LYS A 128 12.85 18.01 -6.54
CA LYS A 128 12.48 19.08 -5.59
C LYS A 128 11.22 19.84 -5.97
N THR A 129 10.39 19.31 -6.88
CA THR A 129 9.12 19.94 -7.30
C THR A 129 8.18 20.26 -6.15
N HIS A 130 8.37 19.65 -4.98
CA HIS A 130 7.61 19.94 -3.76
C HIS A 130 8.19 21.03 -2.89
N ILE A 131 9.48 21.38 -3.02
CA ILE A 131 10.08 22.48 -2.27
C ILE A 131 9.58 23.79 -2.89
N ARG A 132 8.77 24.53 -2.13
CA ARG A 132 8.14 25.79 -2.57
C ARG A 132 8.92 27.02 -2.13
N PHE A 133 9.71 26.88 -1.07
CA PHE A 133 10.59 27.92 -0.57
C PHE A 133 11.81 27.31 0.12
N GLN A 134 12.99 27.91 -0.11
CA GLN A 134 14.20 27.59 0.62
C GLN A 134 15.05 28.86 0.78
N ARG A 135 15.45 29.19 2.02
CA ARG A 135 16.34 30.33 2.28
C ARG A 135 17.18 30.14 3.52
N THR A 136 18.46 30.48 3.43
CA THR A 136 19.36 30.56 4.58
C THR A 136 19.27 31.94 5.22
N ILE A 137 19.01 31.98 6.53
CA ILE A 137 18.93 33.21 7.33
C ILE A 137 20.09 33.21 8.32
N GLN A 138 20.81 34.33 8.38
CA GLN A 138 21.94 34.51 9.29
C GLN A 138 21.48 34.61 10.75
N PRO A 139 22.37 34.37 11.74
CA PRO A 139 22.05 34.52 13.17
C PRO A 139 21.39 35.86 13.50
N GLY A 140 20.29 35.84 14.26
CA GLY A 140 19.50 37.04 14.61
C GLY A 140 18.80 37.72 13.43
N GLY A 141 18.86 37.14 12.23
CA GLY A 141 18.28 37.69 11.02
C GLY A 141 16.78 37.42 10.90
N GLU A 142 16.10 38.29 10.16
CA GLU A 142 14.69 38.20 9.85
C GLU A 142 14.46 38.28 8.34
N TYR A 143 13.48 37.55 7.84
CA TYR A 143 13.06 37.59 6.44
C TYR A 143 11.54 37.54 6.32
N ILE A 144 10.97 38.45 5.53
CA ILE A 144 9.52 38.54 5.29
C ILE A 144 9.28 38.39 3.80
N THR A 145 8.35 37.51 3.41
CA THR A 145 7.98 37.30 2.01
C THR A 145 6.53 36.86 1.86
N ASN A 146 5.93 37.18 0.74
CA ASN A 146 4.67 36.58 0.31
C ASN A 146 5.00 35.34 -0.51
N LEU A 147 4.37 34.20 -0.20
CA LEU A 147 4.58 32.96 -0.93
C LEU A 147 3.38 32.64 -1.81
N LEU A 148 3.61 32.19 -3.03
CA LEU A 148 2.56 31.75 -3.94
C LEU A 148 2.18 30.29 -3.65
N LEU A 149 1.58 30.06 -2.48
CA LEU A 149 1.11 28.74 -2.05
C LEU A 149 -0.41 28.64 -2.20
N THR A 150 -0.89 27.52 -2.74
CA THR A 150 -2.33 27.20 -2.85
C THR A 150 -2.82 26.48 -1.59
N GLU A 151 -4.13 26.29 -1.47
CA GLU A 151 -4.74 25.44 -0.44
C GLU A 151 -4.06 24.06 -0.37
N GLY A 152 -3.89 23.56 0.86
CA GLY A 152 -3.22 22.28 1.14
C GLY A 152 -2.32 22.33 2.37
N VAL A 153 -1.68 21.20 2.66
CA VAL A 153 -0.78 21.04 3.81
C VAL A 153 0.67 21.15 3.35
N TYR A 154 1.46 21.91 4.09
CA TYR A 154 2.89 22.14 3.84
C TYR A 154 3.68 21.76 5.08
N ARG A 155 4.93 21.32 4.86
CA ARG A 155 5.89 21.08 5.92
C ARG A 155 6.88 22.22 5.98
N LEU A 156 7.07 22.76 7.18
CA LEU A 156 8.02 23.81 7.53
C LEU A 156 9.15 23.15 8.31
N ARG A 157 10.33 23.03 7.70
CA ARG A 157 11.49 22.39 8.34
C ARG A 157 12.76 23.20 8.23
N ILE A 158 13.64 22.99 9.19
CA ILE A 158 14.99 23.54 9.19
C ILE A 158 15.95 22.44 8.71
N ALA A 159 16.87 22.79 7.82
CA ALA A 159 17.85 21.83 7.31
C ALA A 159 18.70 21.25 8.46
N GLY A 160 18.86 19.93 8.47
CA GLY A 160 19.55 19.20 9.54
C GLY A 160 18.70 18.86 10.77
N GLU A 161 17.43 19.29 10.83
CA GLU A 161 16.54 18.96 11.94
C GLU A 161 15.55 17.86 11.57
N LYS A 162 15.30 16.94 12.53
CA LYS A 162 14.30 15.87 12.37
C LYS A 162 12.87 16.37 12.60
N LYS A 163 12.71 17.46 13.38
CA LYS A 163 11.40 18.05 13.69
C LYS A 163 10.99 19.03 12.60
N TYR A 164 9.68 19.17 12.43
CA TYR A 164 9.09 20.10 11.49
C TYR A 164 7.72 20.57 12.01
N ASN A 165 7.29 21.73 11.52
CA ASN A 165 5.95 22.25 11.72
C ASN A 165 5.08 21.90 10.51
N LEU A 166 3.76 21.82 10.73
CA LEU A 166 2.80 21.69 9.65
C LEU A 166 2.11 23.04 9.43
N LEU A 167 1.93 23.42 8.17
CA LEU A 167 1.19 24.60 7.76
C LEU A 167 0.01 24.15 6.90
N GLU A 168 -1.21 24.28 7.43
CA GLU A 168 -2.43 24.06 6.67
C GLU A 168 -2.92 25.39 6.08
N LEU A 169 -3.02 25.45 4.76
CA LEU A 169 -3.55 26.60 4.06
C LEU A 169 -5.03 26.41 3.74
N GLN A 170 -5.89 27.19 4.39
CA GLN A 170 -7.34 27.16 4.23
C GLN A 170 -7.94 28.59 4.17
N PRO A 171 -9.02 28.84 3.42
CA PRO A 171 -9.57 30.18 3.23
C PRO A 171 -9.99 30.92 4.51
N SER A 172 -10.31 30.18 5.58
CA SER A 172 -10.86 30.68 6.85
C SER A 172 -9.80 31.09 7.90
N SER A 173 -8.50 30.96 7.60
CA SER A 173 -7.41 31.21 8.58
C SER A 173 -6.82 32.63 8.52
N THR A 174 -5.71 32.88 9.22
CA THR A 174 -5.00 34.18 9.24
C THR A 174 -4.16 34.41 7.98
N GLU A 175 -3.86 35.66 7.62
CA GLU A 175 -3.10 35.99 6.41
C GLU A 175 -1.57 35.84 6.56
N SER A 176 -1.07 35.94 7.79
CA SER A 176 0.35 35.87 8.08
C SER A 176 0.70 34.72 9.01
N ILE A 177 1.90 34.20 8.83
CA ILE A 177 2.52 33.23 9.73
C ILE A 177 3.87 33.76 10.19
N ARG A 178 4.18 33.52 11.46
CA ARG A 178 5.51 33.74 12.03
C ARG A 178 6.13 32.39 12.32
N TRP A 179 7.31 32.16 11.76
CA TRP A 179 8.06 30.91 11.92
C TRP A 179 9.44 31.20 12.51
N THR A 180 9.68 30.67 13.70
CA THR A 180 10.95 30.82 14.44
C THR A 180 11.58 29.45 14.68
N VAL A 181 12.92 29.38 14.75
CA VAL A 181 13.68 28.14 14.99
C VAL A 181 13.23 27.39 16.25
N ASP A 182 12.87 28.13 17.29
CA ASP A 182 12.53 27.58 18.62
C ASP A 182 11.05 27.18 18.77
N GLN A 183 10.23 27.32 17.72
CA GLN A 183 8.85 26.81 17.78
C GLN A 183 8.86 25.28 17.72
N ALA A 184 8.36 24.65 18.78
CA ALA A 184 8.06 23.22 18.81
C ALA A 184 7.12 22.84 17.64
N ALA A 185 7.04 21.54 17.32
CA ALA A 185 6.22 20.96 16.26
C ALA A 185 4.73 21.37 16.38
N GLU A 186 4.40 22.56 15.89
CA GLU A 186 3.09 23.20 15.96
C GLU A 186 2.37 23.04 14.62
N GLU A 187 1.04 22.93 14.70
CA GLU A 187 0.15 23.05 13.56
C GLU A 187 -0.21 24.53 13.37
N LEU A 188 0.38 25.13 12.33
CA LEU A 188 0.09 26.49 11.90
C LEU A 188 -1.02 26.45 10.84
N THR A 189 -1.88 27.47 10.84
CA THR A 189 -2.88 27.63 9.77
C THR A 189 -2.80 29.02 9.17
N ALA A 190 -3.01 29.15 7.86
CA ALA A 190 -3.07 30.43 7.18
C ALA A 190 -3.96 30.39 5.94
N LYS A 191 -4.26 31.55 5.35
CA LYS A 191 -4.92 31.62 4.03
C LYS A 191 -3.94 31.27 2.92
N PRO A 192 -4.43 30.81 1.74
CA PRO A 192 -3.63 30.75 0.54
C PRO A 192 -2.93 32.08 0.25
N MET A 193 -1.76 32.00 -0.37
CA MET A 193 -0.83 33.12 -0.56
C MET A 193 -0.38 33.83 0.74
N PRO A 194 0.12 33.08 1.75
CA PRO A 194 0.41 33.66 3.06
C PRO A 194 1.61 34.62 3.03
N THR A 195 1.58 35.60 3.93
CA THR A 195 2.78 36.37 4.31
C THR A 195 3.55 35.60 5.36
N VAL A 196 4.79 35.20 5.06
CA VAL A 196 5.64 34.42 5.96
C VAL A 196 6.74 35.31 6.52
N GLN A 197 6.76 35.46 7.86
CA GLN A 197 7.83 36.09 8.63
C GLN A 197 8.69 35.00 9.26
N ILE A 198 9.95 34.93 8.85
CA ILE A 198 10.90 33.90 9.30
C ILE A 198 11.99 34.57 10.14
N PHE A 199 12.24 34.04 11.33
CA PHE A 199 13.25 34.57 12.25
C PHE A 199 14.24 33.47 12.69
N ASN A 200 15.54 33.74 12.52
CA ASN A 200 16.60 32.87 13.04
C ASN A 200 17.06 33.34 14.43
N ALA A 201 16.52 32.72 15.48
CA ALA A 201 16.87 33.04 16.87
C ALA A 201 18.21 32.42 17.32
N GLU A 202 18.85 31.59 16.50
CA GLU A 202 20.08 30.90 16.88
C GLU A 202 21.36 31.67 16.54
N ASN A 203 22.47 31.19 17.11
CA ASN A 203 23.82 31.72 16.90
C ASN A 203 24.51 31.16 15.64
N SER A 204 23.82 30.36 14.82
CA SER A 204 24.36 29.78 13.58
C SER A 204 23.42 30.02 12.39
N PRO A 205 23.93 30.10 11.14
CA PRO A 205 23.08 30.24 9.97
C PRO A 205 22.16 29.03 9.80
N ARG A 206 20.86 29.26 9.63
CA ARG A 206 19.86 28.20 9.47
C ARG A 206 19.16 28.30 8.13
N THR A 207 18.91 27.15 7.50
CA THR A 207 18.20 27.07 6.21
C THR A 207 16.76 26.64 6.44
N PHE A 208 15.82 27.53 6.16
CA PHE A 208 14.39 27.33 6.30
C PHE A 208 13.82 26.84 4.98
N ILE A 209 13.02 25.78 5.04
CA ILE A 209 12.45 25.11 3.87
C ILE A 209 10.95 24.92 4.08
N ILE A 210 10.15 25.37 3.11
CA ILE A 210 8.72 25.09 3.02
C ILE A 210 8.51 24.20 1.82
N GLU A 211 7.88 23.06 2.06
CA GLU A 211 7.59 22.10 1.01
C GLU A 211 6.17 21.58 1.10
N GLU A 212 5.58 21.36 -0.06
CA GLU A 212 4.22 20.87 -0.19
C GLU A 212 4.14 19.40 0.22
N ARG A 213 3.25 19.11 1.17
CA ARG A 213 2.94 17.76 1.60
C ARG A 213 1.89 17.16 0.66
N LYS A 214 2.27 16.98 -0.60
CA LYS A 214 1.56 16.07 -1.51
C LYS A 214 2.14 14.69 -1.34
N GLU A 215 1.33 13.74 -0.90
CA GLU A 215 1.65 12.33 -1.04
C GLU A 215 2.06 12.08 -2.49
N ASP A 216 3.19 11.40 -2.66
CA ASP A 216 3.68 11.05 -3.97
C ASP A 216 2.80 9.91 -4.52
N ALA A 217 1.67 10.31 -5.10
CA ALA A 217 0.64 9.42 -5.62
C ALA A 217 1.10 8.60 -6.84
N ILE A 218 2.19 9.03 -7.49
CA ILE A 218 2.78 8.35 -8.65
C ILE A 218 3.92 7.39 -8.28
N GLY A 219 4.26 7.29 -7.00
CA GLY A 219 5.18 6.25 -6.52
C GLY A 219 4.46 4.93 -6.32
N LEU A 220 5.07 3.85 -6.79
CA LEU A 220 4.61 2.48 -6.51
C LEU A 220 5.17 2.05 -5.16
N ARG A 221 4.31 1.69 -4.22
CA ARG A 221 4.70 1.30 -2.86
C ARG A 221 4.79 -0.23 -2.73
N PRO A 222 5.63 -0.76 -1.81
CA PRO A 222 5.71 -2.20 -1.56
C PRO A 222 4.35 -2.86 -1.31
N VAL A 223 3.48 -2.19 -0.56
CA VAL A 223 2.12 -2.68 -0.25
C VAL A 223 1.26 -2.90 -1.50
N GLU A 224 1.36 -2.01 -2.49
CA GLU A 224 0.62 -2.14 -3.75
C GLU A 224 1.09 -3.40 -4.50
N LEU A 225 2.39 -3.70 -4.44
CA LEU A 225 2.98 -4.87 -5.05
C LEU A 225 2.65 -6.16 -4.27
N PHE A 226 2.67 -6.11 -2.94
CA PHE A 226 2.33 -7.26 -2.09
C PHE A 226 0.84 -7.63 -2.16
N ASN A 227 -0.03 -6.68 -2.50
CA ASN A 227 -1.44 -6.94 -2.78
C ASN A 227 -1.72 -7.25 -4.26
N PHE A 228 -0.69 -7.36 -5.10
CA PHE A 228 -0.83 -7.77 -6.48
C PHE A 228 -0.54 -9.28 -6.62
N GLN A 229 -1.57 -10.08 -6.92
CA GLN A 229 -1.45 -11.54 -6.97
C GLN A 229 -0.34 -12.01 -7.93
N ASP A 230 -0.24 -11.43 -9.13
CA ASP A 230 0.78 -11.82 -10.10
C ASP A 230 2.21 -11.56 -9.59
N PHE A 231 2.42 -10.55 -8.74
CA PHE A 231 3.73 -10.38 -8.10
C PHE A 231 4.04 -11.54 -7.16
N ARG A 232 3.08 -11.94 -6.31
CA ARG A 232 3.27 -13.09 -5.40
C ARG A 232 3.54 -14.38 -6.16
N ASP A 233 2.84 -14.59 -7.27
CA ASP A 233 3.02 -15.78 -8.12
C ASP A 233 4.40 -15.80 -8.79
N LEU A 234 4.85 -14.66 -9.33
CA LEU A 234 6.09 -14.56 -10.11
C LEU A 234 7.36 -14.43 -9.25
N PHE A 235 7.26 -13.85 -8.04
CA PHE A 235 8.38 -13.45 -7.18
C PHE A 235 8.33 -14.09 -5.78
N SER A 236 7.64 -15.22 -5.64
CA SER A 236 7.59 -16.05 -4.42
C SER A 236 8.96 -16.50 -3.89
N GLU A 237 10.04 -16.38 -4.67
CA GLU A 237 11.41 -16.73 -4.28
C GLU A 237 12.31 -15.50 -4.02
N GLN A 238 11.80 -14.27 -4.04
CA GLN A 238 12.62 -13.13 -3.61
C GLN A 238 12.94 -13.29 -2.12
N ALA A 239 14.12 -13.85 -1.86
CA ALA A 239 14.65 -14.12 -0.53
C ALA A 239 14.83 -12.79 0.21
N ILE A 240 13.83 -12.42 0.99
CA ILE A 240 13.99 -11.41 2.00
C ILE A 240 14.89 -12.02 3.08
N ALA A 241 15.80 -11.24 3.66
CA ALA A 241 16.43 -11.60 4.91
C ALA A 241 15.33 -11.96 5.93
N SER A 242 15.56 -13.00 6.73
CA SER A 242 14.57 -13.53 7.69
C SER A 242 14.05 -12.50 8.69
N ASP A 243 14.71 -11.35 8.80
CA ASP A 243 14.54 -10.40 9.89
C ASP A 243 13.88 -9.07 9.44
N LEU A 244 13.54 -8.91 8.16
CA LEU A 244 12.91 -7.67 7.68
C LEU A 244 11.43 -7.60 8.10
N GLN A 245 11.06 -6.47 8.69
CA GLN A 245 9.68 -6.11 9.01
C GLN A 245 9.37 -4.76 8.38
N LEU A 246 8.33 -4.70 7.56
CA LEU A 246 7.88 -3.49 6.89
C LEU A 246 6.50 -3.08 7.40
N ASP A 247 6.35 -1.82 7.77
CA ASP A 247 5.04 -1.23 8.01
C ASP A 247 4.35 -0.99 6.65
N ILE A 248 3.25 -1.73 6.42
CA ILE A 248 2.47 -1.67 5.18
C ILE A 248 1.14 -0.93 5.39
N GLY A 249 0.97 -0.25 6.51
CA GLY A 249 -0.22 0.54 6.80
C GLY A 249 -1.46 -0.31 7.04
N VAL A 250 -2.63 0.30 6.79
CA VAL A 250 -3.93 -0.37 6.94
C VAL A 250 -4.17 -1.35 5.80
N GLN A 251 -4.39 -2.60 6.16
CA GLN A 251 -4.79 -3.68 5.24
C GLN A 251 -6.16 -4.22 5.62
N THR A 252 -6.91 -4.69 4.63
CA THR A 252 -8.13 -5.48 4.85
C THR A 252 -7.79 -6.95 4.71
N ILE A 253 -7.92 -7.70 5.81
CA ILE A 253 -7.64 -9.12 5.88
C ILE A 253 -8.95 -9.89 5.78
N LEU A 254 -8.98 -10.83 4.84
CA LEU A 254 -10.07 -11.77 4.63
C LEU A 254 -9.59 -13.18 4.98
N PHE A 255 -10.39 -13.89 5.76
CA PHE A 255 -10.24 -15.33 5.94
C PHE A 255 -11.42 -16.08 5.32
N THR A 256 -11.15 -17.20 4.67
CA THR A 256 -12.14 -18.22 4.35
C THR A 256 -11.79 -19.51 5.07
N ASP A 257 -12.80 -20.30 5.42
CA ASP A 257 -12.62 -21.63 6.01
C ASP A 257 -13.73 -22.58 5.55
N ILE A 258 -13.39 -23.84 5.23
CA ILE A 258 -14.40 -24.84 4.84
C ILE A 258 -15.08 -25.37 6.10
N VAL A 259 -16.41 -25.30 6.11
CA VAL A 259 -17.20 -25.73 7.25
C VAL A 259 -17.18 -27.26 7.34
N GLY A 260 -16.64 -27.78 8.44
CA GLY A 260 -16.69 -29.21 8.75
C GLY A 260 -15.76 -30.07 7.88
N SER A 261 -14.70 -29.48 7.32
CA SER A 261 -13.71 -30.18 6.47
C SER A 261 -13.14 -31.44 7.11
N THR A 262 -12.87 -31.43 8.42
CA THR A 262 -12.39 -32.61 9.16
C THR A 262 -13.32 -33.82 8.99
N ARG A 263 -14.64 -33.60 8.92
CA ARG A 263 -15.61 -34.69 8.73
C ARG A 263 -15.54 -35.25 7.30
N PHE A 264 -15.31 -34.40 6.30
CA PHE A 264 -15.16 -34.83 4.91
C PHE A 264 -13.95 -35.75 4.72
N TYR A 265 -12.81 -35.43 5.35
CA TYR A 265 -11.63 -36.31 5.35
C TYR A 265 -11.94 -37.69 5.94
N LEU A 266 -12.74 -37.75 7.02
CA LEU A 266 -13.11 -39.00 7.67
C LEU A 266 -14.09 -39.86 6.87
N THR A 267 -14.99 -39.26 6.08
CA THR A 267 -16.05 -39.99 5.36
C THR A 267 -15.67 -40.38 3.95
N GLU A 268 -14.97 -39.52 3.21
CA GLU A 268 -14.63 -39.70 1.79
C GLU A 268 -13.18 -40.18 1.58
N GLY A 269 -12.37 -40.19 2.64
CA GLY A 269 -10.94 -40.47 2.59
C GLY A 269 -10.12 -39.32 1.97
N ASP A 270 -8.80 -39.38 2.17
CA ASP A 270 -7.89 -38.27 1.84
C ASP A 270 -7.96 -37.83 0.37
N ASN A 271 -8.08 -38.78 -0.57
CA ASN A 271 -8.11 -38.49 -2.01
C ASN A 271 -9.40 -37.77 -2.45
N GLY A 272 -10.55 -38.16 -1.89
CA GLY A 272 -11.84 -37.54 -2.21
C GLY A 272 -11.92 -36.13 -1.65
N ALA A 273 -11.56 -35.97 -0.37
CA ALA A 273 -11.51 -34.67 0.30
C ALA A 273 -10.53 -33.70 -0.36
N PHE A 274 -9.36 -34.19 -0.80
CA PHE A 274 -8.36 -33.34 -1.44
C PHE A 274 -8.83 -32.75 -2.77
N LYS A 275 -9.62 -33.48 -3.56
CA LYS A 275 -10.17 -32.97 -4.82
C LYS A 275 -11.10 -31.77 -4.58
N GLU A 276 -12.02 -31.89 -3.64
CA GLU A 276 -12.97 -30.85 -3.26
C GLU A 276 -12.26 -29.62 -2.69
N VAL A 277 -11.26 -29.82 -1.82
CA VAL A 277 -10.42 -28.74 -1.26
C VAL A 277 -9.62 -28.03 -2.35
N ARG A 278 -9.11 -28.77 -3.35
CA ARG A 278 -8.42 -28.17 -4.49
C ARG A 278 -9.35 -27.33 -5.35
N GLU A 279 -10.55 -27.82 -5.65
CA GLU A 279 -11.56 -27.06 -6.41
C GLU A 279 -11.97 -25.79 -5.65
N HIS A 280 -12.08 -25.88 -4.32
CA HIS A 280 -12.26 -24.72 -3.44
C HIS A 280 -11.13 -23.69 -3.63
N PHE A 281 -9.86 -24.08 -3.52
CA PHE A 281 -8.75 -23.14 -3.70
C PHE A 281 -8.73 -22.48 -5.08
N VAL A 282 -9.02 -23.24 -6.15
CA VAL A 282 -9.09 -22.70 -7.51
C VAL A 282 -10.12 -21.56 -7.60
N GLN A 283 -11.32 -21.75 -7.07
CA GLN A 283 -12.35 -20.71 -7.08
C GLN A 283 -11.99 -19.54 -6.17
N VAL A 284 -11.50 -19.82 -4.96
CA VAL A 284 -11.13 -18.77 -4.01
C VAL A 284 -10.04 -17.88 -4.56
N PHE A 285 -8.97 -18.46 -5.10
CA PHE A 285 -7.83 -17.70 -5.62
C PHE A 285 -8.24 -16.86 -6.83
N ARG A 286 -9.07 -17.42 -7.72
CA ARG A 286 -9.61 -16.72 -8.88
C ARG A 286 -10.42 -15.49 -8.45
N ILE A 287 -11.38 -15.67 -7.54
CA ILE A 287 -12.28 -14.58 -7.11
C ILE A 287 -11.51 -13.51 -6.34
N ILE A 288 -10.57 -13.89 -5.47
CA ILE A 288 -9.70 -12.92 -4.78
C ILE A 288 -8.94 -12.07 -5.80
N LYS A 289 -8.32 -12.69 -6.82
CA LYS A 289 -7.57 -11.97 -7.87
C LYS A 289 -8.47 -11.05 -8.70
N GLU A 290 -9.65 -11.52 -9.11
CA GLU A 290 -10.64 -10.76 -9.90
C GLU A 290 -11.11 -9.50 -9.15
N HIS A 291 -11.18 -9.57 -7.82
CA HIS A 291 -11.50 -8.45 -6.93
C HIS A 291 -10.25 -7.75 -6.36
N LYS A 292 -9.13 -7.77 -7.07
CA LYS A 292 -7.91 -7.00 -6.72
C LYS A 292 -7.31 -7.33 -5.34
N GLY A 293 -7.57 -8.53 -4.84
CA GLY A 293 -6.92 -9.05 -3.64
C GLY A 293 -5.72 -9.93 -3.98
N ALA A 294 -4.96 -10.26 -2.93
CA ALA A 294 -3.88 -11.21 -3.01
C ALA A 294 -4.00 -12.28 -1.92
N VAL A 295 -3.81 -13.53 -2.30
CA VAL A 295 -3.67 -14.65 -1.37
C VAL A 295 -2.32 -14.53 -0.66
N VAL A 296 -2.36 -14.39 0.65
CA VAL A 296 -1.15 -14.31 1.48
C VAL A 296 -0.62 -15.71 1.73
N LYS A 297 -1.49 -16.61 2.22
CA LYS A 297 -1.17 -18.02 2.49
C LYS A 297 -2.42 -18.87 2.70
N THR A 298 -2.24 -20.18 2.69
CA THR A 298 -3.24 -21.17 3.11
C THR A 298 -2.85 -21.79 4.45
N ILE A 299 -3.82 -22.11 5.30
CA ILE A 299 -3.63 -22.77 6.60
C ILE A 299 -4.59 -23.96 6.65
N GLY A 300 -4.09 -25.16 6.32
CA GLY A 300 -4.97 -26.30 6.07
C GLY A 300 -5.85 -26.00 4.86
N ASP A 301 -7.16 -26.04 5.05
CA ASP A 301 -8.22 -25.68 4.10
C ASP A 301 -8.66 -24.20 4.17
N SER A 302 -8.13 -23.43 5.12
CA SER A 302 -8.42 -22.01 5.22
C SER A 302 -7.55 -21.18 4.27
N VAL A 303 -8.08 -20.09 3.74
CA VAL A 303 -7.33 -19.10 2.94
C VAL A 303 -7.25 -17.79 3.70
N MET A 304 -6.04 -17.21 3.76
CA MET A 304 -5.81 -15.84 4.21
C MET A 304 -5.49 -14.97 3.00
N ALA A 305 -6.23 -13.89 2.82
CA ALA A 305 -6.06 -12.94 1.74
C ALA A 305 -6.02 -11.51 2.24
N SER A 306 -5.41 -10.62 1.46
CA SER A 306 -5.31 -9.20 1.74
C SER A 306 -5.83 -8.35 0.59
N PHE A 307 -6.43 -7.22 0.95
CA PHE A 307 -6.97 -6.22 0.04
C PHE A 307 -6.55 -4.83 0.51
N SER A 308 -6.23 -3.95 -0.44
CA SER A 308 -6.04 -2.52 -0.18
C SER A 308 -7.37 -1.81 0.07
N SER A 309 -8.48 -2.30 -0.50
CA SER A 309 -9.82 -1.74 -0.34
C SER A 309 -10.72 -2.67 0.50
N PRO A 310 -11.37 -2.14 1.56
CA PRO A 310 -12.43 -2.86 2.27
C PRO A 310 -13.58 -3.28 1.34
N LEU A 311 -13.96 -2.43 0.40
CA LEU A 311 -15.07 -2.67 -0.52
C LEU A 311 -14.77 -3.85 -1.45
N ASP A 312 -13.57 -3.88 -2.04
CA ASP A 312 -13.13 -5.00 -2.88
C ASP A 312 -13.17 -6.33 -2.12
N SER A 313 -12.74 -6.33 -0.84
CA SER A 313 -12.83 -7.51 0.03
C SER A 313 -14.27 -7.97 0.28
N LEU A 314 -15.19 -7.04 0.49
CA LEU A 314 -16.61 -7.35 0.68
C LEU A 314 -17.24 -7.90 -0.60
N LEU A 315 -16.93 -7.32 -1.76
CA LEU A 315 -17.42 -7.78 -3.07
C LEU A 315 -16.92 -9.20 -3.38
N ALA A 316 -15.63 -9.46 -3.14
CA ALA A 316 -15.05 -10.80 -3.22
C ALA A 316 -15.79 -11.78 -2.31
N SER A 317 -16.06 -11.37 -1.06
CA SER A 317 -16.77 -12.20 -0.07
C SER A 317 -18.20 -12.55 -0.51
N ILE A 318 -18.91 -11.60 -1.11
CA ILE A 318 -20.27 -11.81 -1.64
C ILE A 318 -20.24 -12.79 -2.80
N GLU A 319 -19.27 -12.68 -3.71
CA GLU A 319 -19.13 -13.62 -4.82
C GLU A 319 -18.74 -15.02 -4.33
N LEU A 320 -17.77 -15.12 -3.41
CA LEU A 320 -17.40 -16.37 -2.75
C LEU A 320 -18.62 -17.02 -2.10
N GLN A 321 -19.40 -16.26 -1.31
CA GLN A 321 -20.61 -16.77 -0.68
C GLN A 321 -21.60 -17.33 -1.71
N LYS A 322 -21.75 -16.70 -2.88
CA LYS A 322 -22.63 -17.17 -3.96
C LYS A 322 -22.11 -18.46 -4.62
N VAL A 323 -20.83 -18.52 -4.93
CA VAL A 323 -20.20 -19.69 -5.58
C VAL A 323 -20.23 -20.92 -4.66
N PHE A 324 -20.08 -20.71 -3.35
CA PHE A 324 -20.12 -21.76 -2.34
C PHE A 324 -21.49 -21.91 -1.66
N GLN A 325 -22.58 -21.51 -2.33
CA GLN A 325 -23.93 -21.92 -1.90
C GLN A 325 -24.10 -23.42 -2.08
N VAL A 326 -24.77 -24.06 -1.11
CA VAL A 326 -25.02 -25.50 -1.16
C VAL A 326 -25.96 -25.80 -2.31
N THR A 327 -25.49 -26.66 -3.21
CA THR A 327 -26.26 -27.22 -4.32
C THR A 327 -26.04 -28.73 -4.35
N PRO A 328 -26.84 -29.52 -5.08
CA PRO A 328 -26.57 -30.95 -5.25
C PRO A 328 -25.15 -31.24 -5.77
N GLU A 329 -24.60 -30.31 -6.57
CA GLU A 329 -23.27 -30.34 -7.17
C GLU A 329 -22.17 -29.76 -6.25
N ASN A 330 -22.49 -28.79 -5.39
CA ASN A 330 -21.54 -28.18 -4.45
C ASN A 330 -21.95 -28.43 -2.99
N ARG A 331 -21.22 -29.33 -2.33
CA ARG A 331 -21.46 -29.70 -0.92
C ARG A 331 -20.59 -28.92 0.06
N ILE A 332 -19.69 -28.07 -0.42
CA ILE A 332 -18.81 -27.27 0.41
C ILE A 332 -19.52 -25.96 0.77
N GLN A 333 -19.63 -25.72 2.08
CA GLN A 333 -19.92 -24.39 2.60
C GLN A 333 -18.64 -23.78 3.14
N ILE A 334 -18.52 -22.47 2.98
CA ILE A 334 -17.45 -21.70 3.58
C ILE A 334 -18.03 -20.68 4.55
N ARG A 335 -17.22 -20.27 5.50
CA ARG A 335 -17.44 -19.08 6.33
C ARG A 335 -16.41 -18.03 5.96
N ILE A 336 -16.80 -16.76 5.98
CA ILE A 336 -15.94 -15.66 5.53
C ILE A 336 -15.89 -14.58 6.61
N SER A 337 -14.69 -14.18 7.01
CA SER A 337 -14.48 -13.10 7.99
C SER A 337 -13.59 -12.00 7.43
N ILE A 338 -13.93 -10.74 7.72
CA ILE A 338 -13.20 -9.56 7.21
C ILE A 338 -12.90 -8.57 8.34
N HIS A 339 -11.67 -8.08 8.39
CA HIS A 339 -11.28 -7.00 9.29
C HIS A 339 -10.16 -6.14 8.70
N SER A 340 -10.20 -4.82 8.96
CA SER A 340 -9.17 -3.88 8.53
C SER A 340 -8.42 -3.26 9.69
N GLY A 341 -7.12 -3.07 9.52
CA GLY A 341 -6.26 -2.37 10.46
C GLY A 341 -4.79 -2.43 10.08
N GLN A 342 -3.93 -1.84 10.92
CA GLN A 342 -2.49 -1.78 10.69
C GLN A 342 -1.85 -3.17 10.64
N CYS A 343 -1.04 -3.42 9.60
CA CYS A 343 -0.34 -4.69 9.42
C CYS A 343 1.16 -4.46 9.18
N LEU A 344 1.94 -5.46 9.58
CA LEU A 344 3.35 -5.58 9.22
C LEU A 344 3.51 -6.66 8.16
N ALA A 345 4.25 -6.37 7.09
CA ALA A 345 4.76 -7.41 6.21
C ALA A 345 6.07 -7.97 6.77
N VAL A 346 6.17 -9.29 6.82
CA VAL A 346 7.34 -10.03 7.29
C VAL A 346 7.68 -11.11 6.26
N ASN A 347 8.93 -11.59 6.26
CA ASN A 347 9.26 -12.79 5.50
C ASN A 347 9.23 -14.03 6.39
N LEU A 348 8.42 -15.01 6.05
CA LEU A 348 8.41 -16.31 6.69
C LEU A 348 8.53 -17.39 5.62
N ASN A 349 9.57 -18.21 5.71
CA ASN A 349 9.79 -19.36 4.81
C ASN A 349 9.84 -18.98 3.31
N SER A 350 10.51 -17.86 2.99
CA SER A 350 10.70 -17.32 1.63
C SER A 350 9.48 -16.60 1.02
N ASN A 351 8.35 -16.51 1.71
CA ASN A 351 7.17 -15.79 1.23
C ASN A 351 6.83 -14.57 2.11
N ILE A 352 6.28 -13.54 1.47
CA ILE A 352 5.74 -12.36 2.17
C ILE A 352 4.48 -12.78 2.95
N ASP A 353 4.56 -12.70 4.28
CA ASP A 353 3.47 -12.98 5.20
C ASP A 353 3.08 -11.70 5.95
N TYR A 354 1.85 -11.63 6.47
CA TYR A 354 1.36 -10.48 7.22
C TYR A 354 1.20 -10.84 8.70
N PHE A 355 1.64 -9.94 9.56
CA PHE A 355 1.63 -10.11 11.00
C PHE A 355 0.98 -8.90 11.71
N GLY A 356 0.42 -9.15 12.90
CA GLY A 356 -0.15 -8.12 13.76
C GLY A 356 -1.53 -8.46 14.31
N ASN A 357 -2.06 -7.57 15.14
CA ASN A 357 -3.38 -7.74 15.77
C ASN A 357 -4.52 -7.81 14.76
N THR A 358 -4.40 -7.14 13.61
CA THR A 358 -5.41 -7.17 12.54
C THR A 358 -5.60 -8.58 11.98
N VAL A 359 -4.51 -9.31 11.71
CA VAL A 359 -4.57 -10.71 11.23
C VAL A 359 -5.23 -11.60 12.28
N ASN A 360 -4.81 -11.46 13.55
CA ASN A 360 -5.38 -12.21 14.67
C ASN A 360 -6.87 -11.92 14.87
N TYR A 361 -7.30 -10.67 14.71
CA TYR A 361 -8.70 -10.29 14.83
C TYR A 361 -9.53 -10.93 13.72
N ALA A 362 -9.10 -10.78 12.46
CA ALA A 362 -9.79 -11.35 11.31
C ALA A 362 -9.97 -12.87 11.44
N SER A 363 -8.91 -13.57 11.85
CA SER A 363 -8.95 -15.02 12.08
C SER A 363 -9.93 -15.40 13.21
N LYS A 364 -9.90 -14.73 14.36
CA LYS A 364 -10.79 -15.07 15.49
C LYS A 364 -12.26 -14.69 15.25
N LEU A 365 -12.54 -13.78 14.32
CA LEU A 365 -13.91 -13.45 13.91
C LEU A 365 -14.63 -14.66 13.27
N GLN A 366 -13.89 -15.62 12.72
CA GLN A 366 -14.45 -16.89 12.23
C GLN A 366 -15.24 -17.66 13.31
N ALA A 367 -14.87 -17.53 14.58
CA ALA A 367 -15.53 -18.23 15.69
C ALA A 367 -17.00 -17.83 15.90
N ILE A 368 -17.39 -16.65 15.42
CA ILE A 368 -18.78 -16.18 15.44
C ILE A 368 -19.40 -16.19 14.04
N THR A 369 -18.74 -16.76 13.03
CA THR A 369 -19.22 -16.80 11.64
C THR A 369 -19.73 -18.20 11.32
N ASP A 370 -21.03 -18.31 11.10
CA ASP A 370 -21.69 -19.59 10.81
C ASP A 370 -21.52 -19.98 9.34
N ALA A 371 -21.98 -21.20 9.00
CA ALA A 371 -21.81 -21.74 7.67
C ALA A 371 -22.53 -20.90 6.60
N GLY A 372 -21.80 -20.53 5.54
CA GLY A 372 -22.31 -19.66 4.48
C GLY A 372 -22.44 -18.20 4.88
N GLU A 373 -22.03 -17.78 6.09
CA GLU A 373 -22.11 -16.38 6.51
C GLU A 373 -20.87 -15.59 6.13
N ILE A 374 -21.07 -14.27 5.99
CA ILE A 374 -20.01 -13.26 5.93
C ILE A 374 -20.11 -12.44 7.20
N ALA A 375 -19.06 -12.42 8.02
CA ALA A 375 -18.95 -11.56 9.18
C ALA A 375 -17.82 -10.54 9.01
N PHE A 376 -18.02 -9.33 9.50
CA PHE A 376 -16.98 -8.31 9.48
C PHE A 376 -17.02 -7.42 10.71
N SER A 377 -15.87 -6.87 11.06
CA SER A 377 -15.69 -6.03 12.26
C SER A 377 -16.39 -4.67 12.17
N GLU A 378 -16.55 -3.98 13.30
CA GLU A 378 -16.98 -2.57 13.37
C GLU A 378 -16.10 -1.66 12.50
N ALA A 379 -14.79 -1.93 12.39
CA ALA A 379 -13.87 -1.15 11.55
C ALA A 379 -14.29 -1.17 10.06
N ILE A 380 -14.70 -2.35 9.56
CA ILE A 380 -15.24 -2.50 8.19
C ILE A 380 -16.60 -1.80 8.08
N PHE A 381 -17.48 -1.97 9.06
CA PHE A 381 -18.81 -1.35 9.03
C PHE A 381 -18.77 0.18 9.04
N ARG A 382 -17.74 0.80 9.63
CA ARG A 382 -17.59 2.26 9.68
C ARG A 382 -17.04 2.87 8.40
N ASP A 383 -16.44 2.06 7.54
CA ASP A 383 -15.92 2.51 6.26
C ASP A 383 -17.03 3.11 5.39
N GLU A 384 -16.76 4.27 4.79
CA GLU A 384 -17.75 5.04 4.05
C GLU A 384 -18.22 4.29 2.79
N GLU A 385 -17.30 3.70 2.04
CA GLU A 385 -17.60 2.97 0.81
C GLU A 385 -18.45 1.74 1.10
N ILE A 386 -18.12 1.02 2.18
CA ILE A 386 -18.92 -0.12 2.65
C ILE A 386 -20.35 0.32 2.99
N ARG A 387 -20.53 1.38 3.79
CA ARG A 387 -21.87 1.86 4.17
C ARG A 387 -22.68 2.32 2.98
N ASN A 388 -22.05 3.02 2.04
CA ASN A 388 -22.68 3.47 0.81
C ASN A 388 -23.09 2.27 -0.06
N HIS A 389 -22.23 1.26 -0.20
CA HIS A 389 -22.54 0.04 -0.93
C HIS A 389 -23.71 -0.73 -0.29
N LEU A 390 -23.68 -0.96 1.02
CA LEU A 390 -24.76 -1.66 1.73
C LEU A 390 -26.12 -0.94 1.55
N LYS A 391 -26.11 0.40 1.63
CA LYS A 391 -27.33 1.22 1.46
C LYS A 391 -27.86 1.17 0.03
N THR A 392 -26.99 1.34 -0.97
CA THR A 392 -27.37 1.39 -2.39
C THR A 392 -27.82 0.02 -2.91
N SER A 393 -27.17 -1.05 -2.47
CA SER A 393 -27.52 -2.44 -2.81
C SER A 393 -28.69 -3.00 -2.00
N GLY A 394 -29.23 -2.25 -1.02
CA GLY A 394 -30.33 -2.70 -0.16
C GLY A 394 -29.95 -3.84 0.80
N MET A 395 -28.66 -4.12 0.97
CA MET A 395 -28.16 -5.22 1.79
C MET A 395 -28.30 -4.89 3.28
N LYS A 396 -28.81 -5.86 4.05
CA LYS A 396 -29.00 -5.71 5.50
C LYS A 396 -27.89 -6.42 6.24
N VAL A 397 -27.55 -5.87 7.40
CA VAL A 397 -26.55 -6.45 8.30
C VAL A 397 -27.13 -6.58 9.70
N LYS A 398 -26.77 -7.66 10.40
CA LYS A 398 -27.11 -7.89 11.80
C LYS A 398 -25.90 -7.60 12.68
N LYS A 399 -26.02 -6.65 13.60
CA LYS A 399 -25.02 -6.39 14.63
C LYS A 399 -25.04 -7.52 15.66
N VAL A 400 -23.87 -8.05 16.00
CA VAL A 400 -23.67 -9.12 16.97
C VAL A 400 -22.50 -8.77 17.90
N PRO A 401 -22.54 -9.19 19.17
CA PRO A 401 -21.41 -9.01 20.07
C PRO A 401 -20.25 -9.92 19.68
N PHE A 402 -19.02 -9.40 19.75
CA PHE A 402 -17.80 -10.16 19.54
C PHE A 402 -16.89 -10.00 20.76
N LYS A 403 -16.84 -11.03 21.60
CA LYS A 403 -15.94 -11.06 22.75
C LYS A 403 -14.51 -11.27 22.27
N LEU A 404 -13.63 -10.31 22.53
CA LEU A 404 -12.24 -10.35 22.08
C LEU A 404 -11.48 -11.45 22.84
N PRO A 405 -11.00 -12.53 22.18
CA PRO A 405 -10.40 -13.65 22.92
C PRO A 405 -9.09 -13.34 23.66
N TRP A 406 -8.51 -12.16 23.43
CA TRP A 406 -7.26 -11.69 24.03
C TRP A 406 -7.48 -10.57 25.05
N SER A 407 -8.72 -10.20 25.35
CA SER A 407 -9.04 -9.20 26.38
C SER A 407 -10.37 -9.51 27.07
N GLN A 408 -10.70 -8.74 28.12
CA GLN A 408 -12.04 -8.81 28.72
C GLN A 408 -13.05 -7.87 28.03
N ALA A 409 -12.62 -7.15 26.98
CA ALA A 409 -13.48 -6.23 26.26
C ALA A 409 -14.35 -6.96 25.23
N GLU A 410 -15.47 -6.33 24.92
CA GLU A 410 -16.39 -6.75 23.86
C GLU A 410 -16.35 -5.69 22.76
N ASP A 411 -16.34 -6.15 21.52
CA ASP A 411 -16.43 -5.32 20.33
C ASP A 411 -17.70 -5.67 19.55
N SER A 412 -18.04 -4.84 18.58
CA SER A 412 -19.17 -5.07 17.68
C SER A 412 -18.71 -5.73 16.38
N ALA A 413 -19.43 -6.76 15.97
CA ALA A 413 -19.30 -7.36 14.65
C ALA A 413 -20.64 -7.34 13.91
N TYR A 414 -20.58 -7.54 12.60
CA TYR A 414 -21.70 -7.43 11.70
C TYR A 414 -21.74 -8.64 10.79
N LYS A 415 -22.90 -9.27 10.69
CA LYS A 415 -23.14 -10.38 9.75
C LYS A 415 -24.00 -9.90 8.60
N LEU A 416 -23.63 -10.22 7.37
CA LEU A 416 -24.49 -9.96 6.21
C LEU A 416 -25.74 -10.85 6.30
N VAL A 417 -26.93 -10.26 6.24
CA VAL A 417 -28.19 -11.02 6.29
C VAL A 417 -28.42 -11.66 4.93
N GLN A 418 -28.47 -13.00 4.90
CA GLN A 418 -28.90 -13.71 3.71
C GLN A 418 -30.39 -13.42 3.44
N GLU A 419 -30.72 -12.97 2.22
CA GLU A 419 -32.09 -13.11 1.75
C GLU A 419 -32.35 -14.59 1.56
N VAL A 420 -33.03 -15.19 2.54
CA VAL A 420 -33.55 -16.54 2.40
C VAL A 420 -34.48 -16.50 1.19
N SER A 421 -34.02 -17.08 0.08
CA SER A 421 -34.88 -17.40 -1.05
C SER A 421 -35.97 -18.30 -0.47
N LYS A 422 -37.16 -17.72 -0.23
CA LYS A 422 -38.36 -18.49 0.08
C LYS A 422 -38.67 -19.30 -1.17
N ASN A 423 -38.18 -20.52 -1.24
CA ASN A 423 -38.69 -21.56 -2.12
C ASN A 423 -39.20 -22.71 -1.26
#